data_AF-A0A2U3L9K6-F1
#
_entry.id   AF-A0A2U3L9K6-F1
#
_cell.length_a   1.000
_cell.length_b   1.000
_cell.length_c   1.000
_cell.angle_alpha   90.00
_cell.angle_beta   90.00
_cell.angle_gamma   90.00
#
_symmetry.space_group_name_H-M   'P 1'
#
loop_
_entity.id
_entity.type
_entity.pdbx_description
1 polymer ?
#
loop_
_entity_poly.entity_id
_entity_poly.type
_entity_poly.pdbx_seq_one_letter_code
_entity_poly.pdbx_strand_id
1 'polypeptide(L)'
;MKVAKKKPAPKMAERKKVAAARRPRKRERVGEVAFPSERRGLRSGEQSGDLQGLSHLEAADSESVDELIGEGNAFEADVVAGVESAGDADEKEVRYARGAGG
;
A
#
# COMPACT_ATOMS: atom_id res chain seq x y z
N MET A 1 -6.54 -32.34 -57.90
CA MET A 1 -6.15 -31.74 -56.60
C MET A 1 -4.65 -31.94 -56.36
N LYS A 2 -3.98 -30.87 -55.91
CA LYS A 2 -2.82 -30.78 -54.99
C LYS A 2 -1.46 -31.46 -55.35
N VAL A 3 -0.64 -30.66 -56.03
CA VAL A 3 0.73 -30.16 -55.71
C VAL A 3 1.53 -30.75 -54.50
N ALA A 4 2.76 -31.16 -54.83
CA ALA A 4 4.08 -31.04 -54.16
C ALA A 4 4.47 -31.78 -52.85
N LYS A 5 5.36 -32.76 -53.04
CA LYS A 5 6.79 -32.84 -52.60
C LYS A 5 7.18 -32.38 -51.18
N LYS A 6 7.60 -33.37 -50.37
CA LYS A 6 8.48 -33.25 -49.19
C LYS A 6 9.83 -32.59 -49.53
N LYS A 7 10.31 -31.67 -48.69
CA LYS A 7 11.71 -31.22 -48.58
C LYS A 7 12.07 -30.93 -47.10
N PRO A 8 13.33 -31.14 -46.70
CA PRO A 8 13.74 -31.30 -45.30
C PRO A 8 13.88 -29.97 -44.54
N ALA A 9 13.62 -30.01 -43.23
CA ALA A 9 13.78 -28.88 -42.32
C ALA A 9 15.26 -28.48 -42.18
N PRO A 10 15.62 -27.19 -42.39
CA PRO A 10 16.96 -26.71 -42.08
C PRO A 10 17.09 -26.34 -40.60
N LYS A 11 18.01 -27.06 -39.95
CA LYS A 11 19.01 -26.63 -38.96
C LYS A 11 18.65 -25.43 -38.05
N MET A 12 18.38 -25.77 -36.79
CA MET A 12 18.86 -25.13 -35.55
C MET A 12 19.53 -23.76 -35.75
N ALA A 13 18.71 -22.70 -35.73
CA ALA A 13 19.21 -21.35 -35.51
C ALA A 13 19.43 -21.19 -34.01
N GLU A 14 20.69 -21.32 -33.59
CA GLU A 14 21.21 -20.86 -32.31
C GLU A 14 20.82 -19.39 -32.10
N ARG A 15 19.70 -19.16 -31.40
CA ARG A 15 19.40 -17.84 -30.86
C ARG A 15 20.26 -17.69 -29.62
N LYS A 16 21.42 -17.06 -29.81
CA LYS A 16 22.31 -16.58 -28.75
C LYS A 16 21.47 -16.04 -27.61
N LYS A 17 21.58 -16.65 -26.43
CA LYS A 17 21.09 -16.04 -25.18
C LYS A 17 21.85 -14.73 -25.04
N VAL A 18 21.19 -13.62 -25.29
CA VAL A 18 21.65 -12.33 -24.79
C VAL A 18 21.59 -12.44 -23.28
N ALA A 19 22.70 -12.87 -22.68
CA ALA A 19 22.99 -12.66 -21.28
C ALA A 19 23.05 -11.14 -21.12
N ALA A 20 21.87 -10.54 -20.91
CA ALA A 20 21.76 -9.16 -20.52
C ALA A 20 22.54 -9.06 -19.22
N ALA A 21 23.75 -8.53 -19.32
CA ALA A 21 24.61 -8.23 -18.20
C ALA A 21 23.80 -7.30 -17.29
N ARG A 22 23.16 -7.89 -16.27
CA ARG A 22 22.47 -7.16 -15.23
C ARG A 22 23.54 -6.39 -14.50
N ARG A 23 23.73 -5.12 -14.88
CA ARG A 23 24.53 -4.17 -14.09
C ARG A 23 23.95 -4.22 -12.68
N PRO A 24 24.74 -4.48 -11.64
CA PRO A 24 24.22 -4.45 -10.28
C PRO A 24 23.74 -3.03 -10.03
N ARG A 25 22.42 -2.85 -9.90
CA ARG A 25 21.87 -1.60 -9.39
C ARG A 25 22.45 -1.45 -7.99
N LYS A 26 23.31 -0.45 -7.80
CA LYS A 26 23.80 -0.06 -6.49
C LYS A 26 22.56 0.35 -5.71
N ARG A 27 22.07 -0.56 -4.86
CA ARG A 27 21.03 -0.24 -3.88
C ARG A 27 21.70 0.68 -2.90
N GLU A 28 21.49 1.97 -3.08
CA GLU A 28 21.68 2.92 -2.00
C GLU A 28 20.66 2.51 -0.93
N ARG A 29 21.13 1.80 0.09
CA ARG A 29 20.37 1.67 1.32
C ARG A 29 20.28 3.09 1.84
N VAL A 30 19.13 3.72 1.63
CA VAL A 30 18.72 4.88 2.43
C VAL A 30 18.90 4.40 3.86
N GLY A 31 19.86 5.01 4.56
CA GLY A 31 20.15 4.67 5.94
C GLY A 31 18.84 4.73 6.69
N GLU A 32 18.52 3.66 7.41
CA GLU A 32 17.46 3.70 8.40
C GLU A 32 17.85 4.82 9.37
N VAL A 33 17.19 5.96 9.25
CA VAL A 33 17.30 7.03 10.22
C VAL A 33 16.65 6.47 11.46
N ALA A 34 17.47 5.96 12.37
CA ALA A 34 17.03 5.56 13.68
C ALA A 34 16.50 6.84 14.36
N PHE A 35 15.18 7.03 14.30
CA PHE A 35 14.53 7.99 15.16
C PHE A 35 14.83 7.53 16.59
N PRO A 36 15.51 8.34 17.41
CA PRO A 36 15.65 7.98 18.81
C PRO A 36 14.24 7.77 19.34
N SER A 37 13.93 6.55 19.78
CA SER A 37 12.78 6.28 20.61
C SER A 37 13.07 6.85 22.00
N GLU A 38 13.37 8.15 22.07
CA GLU A 38 13.13 8.89 23.30
C GLU A 38 11.68 8.58 23.62
N ARG A 39 11.46 7.95 24.79
CA ARG A 39 10.11 7.66 25.26
C ARG A 39 9.32 8.93 25.03
N ARG A 40 8.37 8.89 24.09
CA ARG A 40 7.34 9.90 23.93
C ARG A 40 6.59 9.87 25.25
N GLY A 41 7.13 10.57 26.24
CA GLY A 41 6.65 10.53 27.60
C GLY A 41 5.27 11.11 27.53
N LEU A 42 4.27 10.21 27.52
CA LEU A 42 2.83 10.45 27.41
C LEU A 42 2.54 11.90 27.02
N ARG A 43 2.98 12.30 25.81
CA ARG A 43 2.34 13.41 25.13
C ARG A 43 1.08 12.72 24.63
N SER A 44 0.13 12.53 25.55
CA SER A 44 -1.27 12.34 25.20
C SER A 44 -1.51 13.42 24.16
N GLY A 45 -1.54 12.99 22.91
CA GLY A 45 -1.40 13.84 21.75
C GLY A 45 -2.68 14.60 21.56
N GLU A 46 -2.99 15.50 22.49
CA GLU A 46 -3.86 16.62 22.23
C GLU A 46 -3.04 17.58 21.38
N GLN A 47 -2.88 17.24 20.10
CA GLN A 47 -2.80 18.27 19.08
C GLN A 47 -4.18 18.94 19.06
N SER A 48 -4.50 19.65 20.13
CA SER A 48 -5.70 20.46 20.25
C SER A 48 -5.45 21.71 19.44
N GLY A 49 -5.50 21.55 18.12
CA GLY A 49 -5.69 22.69 17.23
C GLY A 49 -7.02 23.36 17.59
N ASP A 50 -7.08 24.66 17.37
CA ASP A 50 -8.33 25.39 17.54
C ASP A 50 -9.36 24.87 16.53
N LEU A 51 -10.45 24.27 17.01
CA LEU A 51 -11.57 23.85 16.18
C LEU A 51 -12.60 24.98 16.01
N GLN A 52 -12.40 26.14 16.66
CA GLN A 52 -13.30 27.28 16.50
C GLN A 52 -13.32 27.73 15.03
N GLY A 53 -14.53 27.84 14.48
CA GLY A 53 -14.73 28.23 13.09
C GLY A 53 -14.67 27.06 12.08
N LEU A 54 -14.43 25.83 12.52
CA LEU A 54 -14.59 24.64 11.68
C LEU A 54 -16.03 24.11 11.79
N SER A 55 -16.64 23.81 10.65
CA SER A 55 -17.95 23.16 10.60
C SER A 55 -17.84 21.72 11.07
N HIS A 56 -18.77 21.28 11.92
CA HIS A 56 -18.94 19.87 12.26
C HIS A 56 -19.66 19.08 11.16
N LEU A 57 -20.29 19.77 10.20
CA LEU A 57 -20.81 19.12 9.02
C LEU A 57 -19.65 18.69 8.13
N GLU A 58 -19.70 17.43 7.72
CA GLU A 58 -18.83 16.88 6.68
C GLU A 58 -18.95 17.79 5.44
N ALA A 59 -17.82 18.34 5.00
CA ALA A 59 -17.77 19.39 3.99
C ALA A 59 -17.44 18.86 2.59
N ALA A 60 -17.07 17.57 2.48
CA ALA A 60 -16.93 16.89 1.21
C ALA A 60 -18.26 16.21 0.86
N ASP A 61 -18.61 16.19 -0.42
CA ASP A 61 -19.63 15.28 -0.91
C ASP A 61 -19.09 13.86 -0.68
N SER A 62 -19.61 13.14 0.33
CA SER A 62 -19.14 11.80 0.66
C SER A 62 -19.46 10.83 -0.48
N GLU A 63 -18.44 10.28 -1.10
CA GLU A 63 -18.55 9.27 -2.14
C GLU A 63 -18.72 7.88 -1.51
N SER A 64 -19.54 7.03 -2.13
CA SER A 64 -19.72 5.66 -1.67
C SER A 64 -18.59 4.72 -2.11
N VAL A 65 -18.41 3.59 -1.41
CA VAL A 65 -17.40 2.56 -1.76
C VAL A 65 -17.58 2.08 -3.21
N ASP A 66 -18.82 1.82 -3.64
CA ASP A 66 -19.11 1.37 -5.00
C ASP A 66 -18.76 2.43 -6.07
N GLU A 67 -18.96 3.71 -5.76
CA GLU A 67 -18.56 4.82 -6.65
C GLU A 67 -17.04 4.89 -6.78
N LEU A 68 -16.30 4.85 -5.67
CA LEU A 68 -14.83 4.88 -5.69
C LEU A 68 -14.24 3.70 -6.48
N ILE A 69 -14.82 2.51 -6.37
CA ILE A 69 -14.42 1.34 -7.16
C ILE A 69 -14.72 1.56 -8.66
N GLY A 70 -15.88 2.13 -8.98
CA GLY A 70 -16.28 2.46 -10.35
C GLY A 70 -15.33 3.44 -11.04
N GLU A 71 -14.73 4.36 -10.28
CA GLU A 71 -13.76 5.35 -10.76
C GLU A 71 -12.32 4.82 -10.82
N GLY A 72 -12.05 3.65 -10.22
CA GLY A 72 -10.72 3.04 -10.18
C GLY A 72 -9.88 3.42 -8.95
N ASN A 73 -10.49 4.04 -7.94
CA ASN A 73 -9.87 4.46 -6.69
C ASN A 73 -9.93 3.33 -5.64
N ALA A 74 -9.38 2.16 -5.99
CA ALA A 74 -9.52 0.95 -5.17
C ALA A 74 -8.78 1.03 -3.82
N PHE A 75 -7.74 1.85 -3.70
CA PHE A 75 -7.01 2.04 -2.44
C PHE A 75 -7.85 2.88 -1.47
N GLU A 76 -8.44 3.95 -1.98
CA GLU A 76 -9.32 4.86 -1.25
C GLU A 76 -10.59 4.12 -0.81
N ALA A 77 -11.17 3.29 -1.70
CA ALA A 77 -12.33 2.45 -1.38
C ALA A 77 -12.07 1.49 -0.20
N ASP A 78 -10.90 0.86 -0.13
CA ASP A 78 -10.54 -0.05 0.98
C ASP A 78 -10.41 0.70 2.32
N VAL A 79 -9.86 1.92 2.28
CA VAL A 79 -9.79 2.80 3.46
C VAL A 79 -11.20 3.20 3.94
N VAL A 80 -12.07 3.63 3.03
CA VAL A 80 -13.45 4.02 3.37
C VAL A 80 -14.23 2.82 3.90
N ALA A 81 -14.16 1.68 3.24
CA ALA A 81 -14.81 0.45 3.69
C ALA A 81 -14.37 0.04 5.11
N GLY A 82 -13.08 0.20 5.43
CA GLY A 82 -12.55 -0.06 6.77
C GLY A 82 -13.11 0.89 7.84
N VAL A 83 -13.30 2.17 7.52
CA VAL A 83 -13.87 3.17 8.44
C VAL A 83 -15.38 2.95 8.62
N GLU A 84 -16.14 2.76 7.55
CA GLU A 84 -17.58 2.50 7.61
C GLU A 84 -17.87 1.22 8.41
N SER A 85 -17.11 0.15 8.15
CA SER A 85 -17.24 -1.12 8.88
C SER A 85 -16.85 -1.01 10.36
N ALA A 86 -16.02 -0.03 10.74
CA ALA A 86 -15.62 0.14 12.14
C ALA A 86 -16.76 0.64 13.03
N GLY A 87 -17.73 1.39 12.48
CA GLY A 87 -18.90 1.84 13.21
C GLY A 87 -19.86 0.71 13.59
N ASP A 88 -19.89 -0.37 12.80
CA ASP A 88 -20.72 -1.56 13.03
C ASP A 88 -20.02 -2.64 13.88
N ALA A 89 -18.71 -2.50 14.12
CA ALA A 89 -17.92 -3.48 14.84
C ALA A 89 -18.01 -3.29 16.36
N ASP A 90 -18.03 -4.40 17.11
CA ASP A 90 -17.93 -4.35 18.57
C ASP A 90 -16.57 -3.76 18.98
N GLU A 91 -16.60 -2.61 19.67
CA GLU A 91 -15.40 -2.01 20.25
C GLU A 91 -14.81 -2.89 21.36
N LYS A 92 -13.47 -3.00 21.41
CA LYS A 92 -12.76 -3.69 22.51
C LYS A 92 -11.61 -2.87 23.05
N GLU A 93 -11.50 -2.87 24.38
CA GLU A 93 -10.37 -2.26 25.07
C GLU A 93 -9.06 -2.96 24.69
N VAL A 94 -8.09 -2.17 24.22
CA VAL A 94 -6.75 -2.65 23.89
C VAL A 94 -5.91 -2.68 25.16
N ARG A 95 -5.54 -3.88 25.60
CA ARG A 95 -4.58 -4.04 26.71
C ARG A 95 -3.17 -3.84 26.20
N TYR A 96 -2.49 -2.81 26.69
CA TYR A 96 -1.06 -2.62 26.48
C TYR A 96 -0.26 -3.29 27.60
N ALA A 97 0.86 -3.92 27.25
CA ALA A 97 1.77 -4.48 28.22
C ALA A 97 2.49 -3.33 28.95
N ARG A 98 2.10 -3.07 30.21
CA ARG A 98 2.89 -2.23 31.11
C ARG A 98 4.12 -3.03 31.51
N GLY A 99 5.28 -2.68 30.94
CA GLY A 99 6.56 -3.23 31.40
C GLY A 99 6.74 -2.91 32.88
N ALA A 100 6.74 -3.94 33.73
CA ALA A 100 7.21 -3.85 35.10
C ALA A 100 8.73 -3.70 35.05
N GLY A 101 9.20 -2.46 35.07
CA GLY A 101 10.60 -2.16 35.39
C GLY A 101 10.79 -2.40 36.89
N GLY A 102 11.64 -3.38 37.21
CA GLY A 102 12.12 -3.64 38.56
C GLY A 102 13.16 -2.62 39.04
#